data_AF-A0AAD3N0F2-F1
#
_entry.id   AF-A0AAD3N0F2-F1
#
_cell.length_a   1.000
_cell.length_b   1.000
_cell.length_c   1.000
_cell.angle_alpha   90.00
_cell.angle_beta   90.00
_cell.angle_gamma   90.00
#
_symmetry.space_group_name_H-M   'P 1'
#
loop_
_entity.id
_entity.type
_entity.pdbx_description
1 polymer ?
#
loop_
_entity_poly.entity_id
_entity_poly.type
_entity_poly.pdbx_seq_one_letter_code
_entity_poly.pdbx_strand_id
1 'polypeptide(L)' 'MAAVVERVDGCVGSLDSDAVSPRQSTPPPDQPHQNNPLLGLPIVAIETILNFLSYDEISLLRSVCKRMDMICQRSP' A
#
# COMPACT_ATOMS: atom_id res chain seq x y z
N MET A 1 -35.86 -30.74 0.01
CA MET A 1 -36.09 -29.58 0.91
C MET A 1 -35.59 -29.97 2.28
N ALA A 2 -34.58 -29.28 2.82
CA ALA A 2 -34.13 -29.44 4.19
C ALA A 2 -33.69 -28.07 4.70
N ALA A 3 -34.43 -27.56 5.68
CA ALA A 3 -34.08 -26.43 6.50
C ALA A 3 -33.12 -26.89 7.60
N VAL A 4 -32.19 -26.03 8.04
CA VAL A 4 -32.23 -25.53 9.43
C VAL A 4 -31.20 -24.41 9.60
N VAL A 5 -31.66 -23.44 10.37
CA VAL A 5 -31.13 -22.13 10.72
C VAL A 5 -29.99 -22.29 11.73
N GLU A 6 -29.00 -21.40 11.61
CA GLU A 6 -28.23 -20.75 12.68
C GLU A 6 -27.52 -21.60 13.75
N ARG A 7 -26.23 -21.30 13.95
CA ARG A 7 -25.51 -21.67 15.16
C ARG A 7 -24.71 -20.45 15.60
N VAL A 8 -25.25 -19.76 16.59
CA VAL A 8 -24.54 -18.81 17.44
C VAL A 8 -23.99 -19.60 18.61
N ASP A 9 -22.67 -19.64 18.74
CA ASP A 9 -21.93 -20.09 19.92
C ASP A 9 -20.61 -19.29 19.86
N GLY A 10 -20.29 -18.35 20.72
CA GLY A 10 -20.41 -18.44 22.18
C GLY A 10 -19.02 -18.76 22.75
N CYS A 11 -18.05 -17.84 22.65
CA CYS A 11 -16.85 -17.95 23.49
C CYS A 11 -16.25 -16.57 23.76
N VAL A 12 -16.40 -16.13 25.01
CA VAL A 12 -15.71 -14.98 25.58
C VAL A 12 -14.44 -15.50 26.26
N GLY A 13 -13.32 -14.80 26.06
CA GLY A 13 -12.13 -14.95 26.89
C GLY A 13 -10.85 -15.22 26.09
N SER A 14 -10.01 -14.20 25.94
CA SER A 14 -8.77 -14.11 26.71
C SER A 14 -8.01 -12.86 26.26
N LEU A 15 -7.99 -11.85 27.13
CA LEU A 15 -7.02 -10.78 27.09
C LEU A 15 -5.67 -11.40 27.43
N ASP A 16 -4.70 -11.38 26.51
CA ASP A 16 -3.32 -10.98 26.80
C ASP A 16 -2.43 -11.08 25.54
N SER A 17 -1.37 -10.27 25.54
CA SER A 17 -0.16 -10.39 24.74
C SER A 17 -0.14 -9.75 23.35
N ASP A 18 0.34 -8.50 23.40
CA ASP A 18 1.53 -8.03 22.68
C ASP A 18 1.52 -8.11 21.15
N ALA A 19 1.19 -6.98 20.55
CA ALA A 19 1.95 -6.28 19.50
C ALA A 19 0.94 -5.46 18.70
N VAL A 20 1.04 -4.14 18.79
CA VAL A 20 0.45 -3.25 17.79
C VAL A 20 1.22 -3.42 16.47
N SER A 21 1.06 -4.56 15.82
CA SER A 21 1.31 -4.65 14.39
C SER A 21 0.21 -3.82 13.72
N PRO A 22 0.53 -2.75 12.97
CA PRO A 22 -0.48 -2.05 12.21
C PRO A 22 -1.10 -3.11 11.30
N ARG A 23 -2.41 -3.33 11.48
CA ARG A 23 -3.19 -4.30 10.73
C ARG A 23 -2.90 -4.05 9.26
N GLN A 24 -2.00 -4.86 8.71
CA GLN A 24 -1.67 -4.86 7.31
C GLN A 24 -2.91 -5.43 6.66
N SER A 25 -3.83 -4.53 6.33
CA SER A 25 -4.97 -4.80 5.48
C SER A 25 -4.38 -5.37 4.21
N THR A 26 -4.38 -6.70 4.08
CA THR A 26 -4.05 -7.38 2.83
C THR A 26 -4.90 -6.71 1.76
N PRO A 27 -4.31 -5.92 0.87
CA PRO A 27 -5.06 -5.31 -0.19
C PRO A 27 -5.50 -6.43 -1.14
N PRO A 28 -6.65 -6.25 -1.82
CA PRO A 28 -7.09 -7.22 -2.81
C PRO A 28 -5.96 -7.50 -3.81
N PRO A 29 -5.81 -8.74 -4.30
CA PRO A 29 -4.68 -9.19 -5.13
C PRO A 29 -4.59 -8.55 -6.53
N ASP A 30 -5.30 -7.45 -6.78
CA ASP A 30 -5.40 -6.77 -8.07
C ASP A 30 -4.87 -5.32 -8.04
N GLN A 31 -4.06 -4.95 -7.04
CA GLN A 31 -3.38 -3.65 -7.04
C GLN A 31 -1.91 -3.79 -7.46
N PRO A 32 -1.57 -3.62 -8.75
CA PRO A 32 -0.17 -3.62 -9.22
C PRO A 32 0.69 -2.52 -8.56
N HIS A 33 0.06 -1.59 -7.84
CA HIS A 33 0.71 -0.53 -7.07
C HIS A 33 1.39 -1.02 -5.79
N GLN A 34 1.12 -2.27 -5.37
CA GLN A 34 1.62 -2.86 -4.12
C GLN A 34 3.06 -3.38 -4.20
N ASN A 35 3.65 -3.50 -5.39
CA ASN A 35 4.99 -4.08 -5.54
C ASN A 35 6.14 -3.06 -5.53
N ASN A 36 5.84 -1.77 -5.65
CA ASN A 36 6.86 -0.72 -5.63
C ASN A 36 6.77 0.06 -4.31
N PRO A 37 7.73 -0.11 -3.37
CA PRO A 37 7.69 0.53 -2.06
C PRO A 37 7.67 2.06 -2.18
N LEU A 38 8.30 2.63 -3.22
CA LEU A 38 8.29 4.06 -3.48
C LEU A 38 6.89 4.58 -3.84
N LEU A 39 6.11 3.81 -4.60
CA LEU A 39 4.73 4.17 -4.99
C LEU A 39 3.69 3.91 -3.89
N GLY A 40 4.09 3.25 -2.82
CA GLY A 40 3.29 3.08 -1.60
C GLY A 40 3.41 4.27 -0.63
N LEU A 41 4.38 5.16 -0.86
CA LEU A 41 4.59 6.33 -0.02
C LEU A 41 3.57 7.44 -0.31
N PRO A 42 3.30 8.34 0.66
CA PRO A 42 2.55 9.56 0.41
C PRO A 42 3.21 10.39 -0.70
N ILE A 43 2.40 11.03 -1.55
CA ILE A 43 2.90 11.81 -2.71
C ILE A 43 3.98 12.83 -2.30
N VAL A 44 3.78 13.53 -1.18
CA VAL A 44 4.72 14.52 -0.65
C VAL A 44 6.08 13.90 -0.31
N ALA A 45 6.10 12.67 0.22
CA ALA A 45 7.34 11.96 0.52
C ALA A 45 8.06 11.55 -0.77
N ILE A 46 7.31 11.12 -1.79
CA ILE A 46 7.86 10.82 -3.12
C ILE A 46 8.50 12.06 -3.74
N GLU A 47 7.80 13.19 -3.73
CA GLU A 47 8.33 14.47 -4.23
C GLU A 47 9.60 14.89 -3.48
N THR A 48 9.62 14.69 -2.17
CA THR A 48 10.80 14.96 -1.34
C THR A 48 11.98 14.08 -1.74
N ILE A 49 11.76 12.78 -2.03
CA ILE A 49 12.79 11.87 -2.52
C ILE A 49 13.29 12.30 -3.91
N LEU A 50 12.37 12.63 -4.82
CA LEU A 50 12.71 13.09 -6.16
C LEU A 50 13.58 14.36 -6.14
N ASN A 51 13.39 15.24 -5.15
CA ASN A 51 14.18 16.46 -4.98
C ASN A 51 15.67 16.22 -4.60
N PHE A 52 16.04 14.99 -4.20
CA PHE A 52 17.44 14.61 -3.99
C PHE A 52 18.10 13.99 -5.22
N LEU A 53 17.33 13.73 -6.28
CA LEU A 53 17.82 13.11 -7.50
C LEU A 53 18.16 14.17 -8.55
N SER A 54 19.13 13.85 -9.39
CA SER A 54 19.47 14.67 -10.56
C SER A 54 18.39 14.52 -11.64
N TYR A 55 18.29 15.50 -12.54
CA TYR A 55 17.33 15.45 -13.64
C TYR A 55 17.43 14.18 -14.50
N ASP A 56 18.64 13.67 -14.74
CA ASP A 56 18.87 12.40 -15.45
C ASP A 56 18.26 11.20 -14.70
N GLU A 57 18.44 11.14 -13.39
CA GLU A 57 17.90 10.07 -12.54
C GLU A 57 16.37 10.13 -12.48
N ILE A 58 15.81 11.34 -12.39
CA ILE A 58 14.37 11.58 -12.47
C ILE A 58 13.82 11.17 -13.85
N SER A 59 14.53 11.50 -14.92
CA SER A 59 14.15 11.12 -16.28
C SER A 59 14.16 9.60 -16.48
N LEU A 60 15.12 8.88 -15.90
CA LEU A 60 15.16 7.43 -15.92
C LEU A 60 13.97 6.82 -15.15
N LEU A 61 13.61 7.37 -13.99
CA LEU A 61 12.47 6.92 -13.18
C LEU A 61 11.14 6.95 -13.94
N ARG A 62 10.96 7.89 -14.87
CA ARG A 62 9.76 7.98 -15.72
C ARG A 62 9.56 6.75 -16.62
N SER A 63 10.64 6.06 -16.97
CA SER A 63 10.58 4.84 -17.78
C SER A 63 10.18 3.58 -16.99
N VAL A 64 10.22 3.62 -15.65
CA VAL A 64 10.00 2.44 -14.79
C VAL A 64 8.55 2.00 -14.77
N CYS A 65 7.60 2.94 -14.62
CA CYS A 65 6.18 2.64 -14.70
C CYS A 65 5.33 3.88 -14.95
N LYS A 66 4.13 3.67 -15.49
CA LYS A 66 3.16 4.73 -15.83
C LYS A 66 2.81 5.65 -14.64
N ARG A 67 2.76 5.09 -13.43
CA ARG A 67 2.47 5.88 -12.23
C ARG A 67 3.63 6.79 -11.84
N MET A 68 4.87 6.34 -12.00
CA MET A 68 6.05 7.15 -11.74
C MET A 68 6.15 8.31 -12.72
N ASP A 69 5.88 8.07 -14.00
CA ASP A 69 5.83 9.12 -15.02
C ASP A 69 4.86 10.24 -14.63
N MET A 70 3.66 9.90 -14.18
CA MET A 70 2.68 10.91 -13.73
C MET A 70 3.13 11.70 -12.50
N ILE A 71 3.94 11.11 -11.63
CA ILE A 71 4.45 11.79 -10.42
C ILE A 71 5.58 12.74 -10.81
N CYS A 72 6.55 12.28 -11.60
CA CYS A 72 7.66 13.12 -12.08
C CYS A 72 7.22 14.25 -13.03
N GLN A 73 6.00 14.18 -13.59
CA GLN A 73 5.41 15.32 -14.33
C GLN A 73 4.92 16.45 -13.43
N ARG A 74 4.63 16.17 -12.16
CA ARG A 74 4.09 17.14 -11.21
C ARG A 74 5.19 17.82 -10.40
N SER A 75 6.33 17.15 -10.23
CA SER A 75 7.49 17.68 -9.52
C SER A 75 8.31 18.57 -10.47
N PRO A 76 8.53 19.86 -10.14
CA PRO A 76 9.36 20.78 -10.92
C PRO A 76 10.86 20.48 -10.83
#